data_AF-W2WM12-F1
#
_entry.id   AF-W2WM12-F1
#
_cell.length_a   1.000
_cell.length_b   1.000
_cell.length_c   1.000
_cell.angle_alpha   90.00
_cell.angle_beta   90.00
_cell.angle_gamma   90.00
#
_symmetry.space_group_name_H-M   'P 1'
#
loop_
_entity.id
_entity.type
_entity.pdbx_description
1 polymer ?
#
loop_
_entity_poly.entity_id
_entity_poly.type
_entity_poly.pdbx_seq_one_letter_code
_entity_poly.pdbx_strand_id
1 'polypeptide(L)'
;MQVYMGMMFAYALPSEEVAAIIGVLVNSVFILFMGFSPPAYAIPSGYKWLYTISPMKFPLSVMVALVFADCDELPTWNETTQMYENVGSNLGCQPMANSPADVGHITVKEYTEEYFGMEHDTIARNFGVVIGCIVVFRILGLLALRFVNHQKDKHFK
;
A
#
# COMPACT_ATOMS: atom_id res chain seq x y z
N MET A 1 -0.06 10.38 -6.08
CA MET A 1 -0.58 9.35 -7.00
C MET A 1 -2.11 9.40 -7.14
N GLN A 2 -2.88 9.25 -6.04
CA GLN A 2 -4.35 9.33 -6.03
C GLN A 2 -4.93 10.55 -6.77
N VAL A 3 -4.37 11.74 -6.51
CA VAL A 3 -4.79 12.98 -7.17
C VAL A 3 -4.69 12.88 -8.70
N TYR A 4 -3.60 12.29 -9.23
CA TYR A 4 -3.40 12.15 -10.67
C TYR A 4 -4.32 11.09 -11.29
N MET A 5 -4.67 10.05 -10.55
CA MET A 5 -5.71 9.10 -10.95
C MET A 5 -7.08 9.78 -11.03
N GLY A 6 -7.43 10.62 -10.06
CA GLY A 6 -8.64 11.44 -10.09
C GLY A 6 -8.68 12.42 -11.26
N MET A 7 -7.57 13.11 -11.53
CA MET A 7 -7.44 13.98 -12.70
C MET A 7 -7.62 13.21 -14.01
N MET A 8 -7.03 12.01 -14.14
CA MET A 8 -7.23 11.15 -15.30
C MET A 8 -8.71 10.79 -15.50
N PHE A 9 -9.42 10.41 -14.44
CA PHE A 9 -10.86 10.12 -14.52
C PHE A 9 -11.69 11.35 -14.92
N ALA A 10 -11.39 12.51 -14.35
CA ALA A 10 -12.08 13.76 -14.71
C ALA A 10 -11.93 14.12 -16.20
N TYR A 11 -10.80 13.77 -16.83
CA TYR A 11 -10.57 14.02 -18.25
C TYR A 11 -11.10 12.92 -19.17
N ALA A 12 -11.15 11.67 -18.69
CA ALA A 12 -11.58 10.53 -19.49
C ALA A 12 -13.09 10.31 -19.50
N LEU A 13 -13.81 10.70 -18.43
CA LEU A 13 -15.24 10.42 -18.25
C LEU A 13 -16.12 11.61 -18.69
N PRO A 14 -17.40 11.35 -19.04
CA PRO A 14 -18.27 12.36 -19.69
C PRO A 14 -18.84 13.43 -18.74
N SER A 15 -18.85 13.18 -17.43
CA SER A 15 -19.28 14.14 -16.40
C SER A 15 -18.46 14.01 -15.12
N GLU A 16 -18.41 15.08 -14.34
CA GLU A 16 -17.75 15.13 -13.04
C GLU A 16 -18.37 14.16 -12.02
N GLU A 17 -19.69 13.99 -12.06
CA GLU A 17 -20.42 13.07 -11.17
C GLU A 17 -20.03 11.62 -11.43
N VAL A 18 -19.97 11.22 -12.71
CA VAL A 18 -19.54 9.86 -13.11
C VAL A 18 -18.08 9.65 -12.72
N ALA A 19 -17.22 10.66 -12.92
CA ALA A 19 -15.82 10.57 -12.51
C ALA A 19 -15.64 10.39 -11.00
N ALA A 20 -16.45 11.09 -10.20
CA ALA A 20 -16.42 10.95 -8.75
C ALA A 20 -16.85 9.54 -8.30
N ILE A 21 -17.97 9.03 -8.82
CA ILE A 21 -18.49 7.69 -8.46
C ILE A 21 -17.49 6.59 -8.84
N ILE A 22 -16.97 6.62 -10.07
CA ILE A 22 -15.97 5.65 -10.54
C ILE A 22 -14.67 5.78 -9.75
N GLY A 23 -14.24 7.02 -9.46
CA GLY A 23 -13.05 7.28 -8.67
C GLY A 23 -13.13 6.68 -7.28
N VAL A 24 -14.27 6.86 -6.59
CA VAL A 24 -14.52 6.25 -5.27
C VAL A 24 -14.54 4.73 -5.37
N LEU A 25 -15.23 4.16 -6.35
CA LEU A 25 -15.30 2.70 -6.55
C LEU A 25 -13.91 2.09 -6.74
N VAL A 26 -13.11 2.63 -7.66
CA VAL A 26 -11.76 2.15 -7.96
C VAL A 26 -10.84 2.30 -6.74
N ASN A 27 -10.94 3.42 -6.03
CA ASN A 27 -10.15 3.65 -4.81
C ASN A 27 -10.50 2.62 -3.73
N SER A 28 -11.78 2.40 -3.47
CA SER A 28 -12.26 1.40 -2.50
C SER A 28 -11.74 -0.01 -2.83
N VAL A 29 -11.76 -0.40 -4.10
CA VAL A 29 -11.19 -1.69 -4.54
C VAL A 29 -9.69 -1.75 -4.25
N PHE A 30 -8.91 -0.72 -4.61
CA PHE A 30 -7.47 -0.74 -4.37
C PHE A 30 -7.08 -0.66 -2.89
N ILE A 31 -7.86 0.01 -2.04
CA ILE A 31 -7.66 0.01 -0.59
C ILE A 31 -7.96 -1.38 -0.02
N LEU A 32 -9.05 -2.02 -0.46
CA LEU A 32 -9.41 -3.36 0.03
C LEU A 32 -8.31 -4.39 -0.24
N PHE A 33 -7.68 -4.32 -1.42
CA PHE A 33 -6.64 -5.27 -1.84
C PHE A 33 -5.22 -4.77 -1.61
N MET A 34 -4.98 -3.75 -0.77
CA MET A 34 -3.63 -3.26 -0.51
C MET A 34 -2.79 -4.15 0.43
N GLY A 35 -3.40 -5.17 1.04
CA GLY A 35 -2.71 -6.14 1.90
C GLY A 35 -2.72 -5.84 3.40
N PHE A 36 -3.61 -4.95 3.87
CA PHE A 36 -3.79 -4.65 5.29
C PHE A 36 -5.00 -5.40 5.90
N SER A 37 -6.21 -5.06 5.47
CA SER A 37 -7.44 -5.62 6.09
C SER A 37 -7.71 -7.08 5.69
N PRO A 38 -7.38 -7.52 4.47
CA PRO A 38 -6.88 -8.87 4.26
C PRO A 38 -5.35 -8.81 4.24
N PRO A 39 -4.65 -9.47 5.17
CA PRO A 39 -3.20 -9.57 5.09
C PRO A 39 -2.81 -10.31 3.81
N ALA A 40 -1.60 -10.04 3.29
CA ALA A 40 -1.18 -10.52 1.98
C ALA A 40 -1.28 -12.05 1.80
N TYR A 41 -1.09 -12.81 2.89
CA TYR A 41 -1.20 -14.28 2.89
C TYR A 41 -2.63 -14.79 2.81
N ALA A 42 -3.63 -14.01 3.25
CA ALA A 42 -5.04 -14.40 3.29
C ALA A 42 -5.80 -14.06 2.00
N ILE A 43 -5.15 -13.38 1.04
CA ILE A 43 -5.78 -13.02 -0.23
C ILE A 43 -5.92 -14.27 -1.12
N PRO A 44 -7.15 -14.65 -1.54
CA PRO A 44 -7.36 -15.82 -2.39
C PRO A 44 -6.56 -15.75 -3.69
N SER A 45 -6.08 -16.89 -4.18
CA SER A 45 -5.23 -16.98 -5.39
C SER A 45 -5.82 -16.25 -6.60
N GLY A 46 -7.13 -16.35 -6.81
CA GLY A 46 -7.84 -15.69 -7.91
C GLY A 46 -7.85 -14.15 -7.84
N TYR A 47 -7.69 -13.55 -6.65
CA TYR A 47 -7.65 -12.10 -6.44
C TYR A 47 -6.22 -11.57 -6.19
N LYS A 48 -5.21 -12.44 -6.18
CA LYS A 48 -3.82 -12.05 -5.92
C LYS A 48 -3.25 -11.08 -6.95
N TRP A 49 -3.79 -11.09 -8.18
CA TRP A 49 -3.43 -10.11 -9.20
C TRP A 49 -3.86 -8.69 -8.81
N LEU A 50 -5.04 -8.51 -8.18
CA LEU A 50 -5.51 -7.21 -7.70
C LEU A 50 -4.56 -6.66 -6.64
N TYR A 51 -4.11 -7.49 -5.72
CA TYR A 51 -3.07 -7.12 -4.76
C TYR A 51 -1.77 -6.68 -5.43
N THR A 52 -1.38 -7.34 -6.52
CA THR A 52 -0.12 -7.04 -7.22
C THR A 52 -0.16 -5.71 -7.97
N ILE A 53 -1.29 -5.38 -8.60
CA ILE A 53 -1.44 -4.14 -9.36
C ILE A 53 -1.85 -2.94 -8.51
N SER A 54 -2.33 -3.17 -7.28
CA SER A 54 -2.97 -2.13 -6.47
C SER A 54 -1.98 -1.01 -6.15
N PRO A 55 -2.18 0.20 -6.68
CA PRO A 55 -1.23 1.31 -6.49
C PRO A 55 -1.08 1.73 -5.02
N MET A 56 -2.11 1.52 -4.19
CA MET A 56 -2.12 1.89 -2.77
C MET A 56 -1.26 0.98 -1.90
N LYS A 57 -0.94 -0.23 -2.39
CA LYS A 57 -0.07 -1.18 -1.68
C LYS A 57 1.32 -0.59 -1.44
N PHE A 58 1.91 0.00 -2.47
CA PHE A 58 3.29 0.49 -2.44
C PHE A 58 3.52 1.64 -1.42
N PRO A 59 2.72 2.72 -1.38
CA PRO A 59 2.91 3.76 -0.39
C PRO A 59 2.63 3.29 1.03
N LEU A 60 1.66 2.39 1.24
CA LEU A 60 1.43 1.79 2.56
C LEU A 60 2.64 0.97 3.00
N SER A 61 3.13 0.09 2.12
CA SER A 61 4.31 -0.73 2.42
C SER A 61 5.53 0.12 2.73
N VAL A 62 5.75 1.24 2.03
CA VAL A 62 6.84 2.19 2.36
C VAL A 62 6.63 2.79 3.76
N MET A 63 5.43 3.32 4.06
CA MET A 63 5.17 3.95 5.35
C MET A 63 5.30 2.97 6.51
N VAL A 64 4.75 1.77 6.37
CA VAL A 64 4.78 0.72 7.40
C VAL A 64 6.21 0.22 7.59
N ALA A 65 6.93 -0.10 6.51
CA ALA A 65 8.28 -0.62 6.60
C ALA A 65 9.28 0.41 7.16
N LEU A 66 9.06 1.71 6.92
CA LEU A 66 9.89 2.78 7.50
C LEU A 66 9.76 2.88 9.02
N VAL A 67 8.59 2.58 9.58
CA VAL A 67 8.30 2.79 11.01
C VAL A 67 8.44 1.50 11.80
N PHE A 68 7.94 0.39 11.25
CA PHE A 68 7.77 -0.86 11.98
C PHE A 68 8.76 -1.95 11.58
N ALA A 69 9.41 -1.84 10.42
CA ALA A 69 10.42 -2.81 9.98
C ALA A 69 11.88 -2.32 10.17
N ASP A 70 12.06 -1.12 10.75
CA ASP A 70 13.37 -0.58 11.07
C ASP A 70 13.90 -1.21 12.37
N CYS A 71 14.94 -2.04 12.24
CA CYS A 71 15.65 -2.67 13.34
C CYS A 71 16.99 -3.23 12.85
N ASP A 72 18.10 -2.70 13.40
CA ASP A 72 19.47 -3.10 13.07
C ASP A 72 19.81 -4.51 13.59
N GLU A 73 19.44 -4.81 14.83
CA GLU A 73 19.66 -6.09 15.49
C GLU A 73 18.36 -6.56 16.16
N LEU A 74 17.88 -7.74 15.77
CA LEU A 74 16.67 -8.33 16.32
C LEU A 74 16.93 -8.79 17.77
N PRO A 75 16.03 -8.48 18.72
CA PRO A 75 16.13 -8.99 20.07
C PRO A 75 15.92 -10.52 20.09
N THR A 76 16.58 -11.19 21.01
CA THR A 76 16.50 -12.66 21.14
C THR A 76 15.63 -13.03 22.33
N TRP A 77 14.67 -13.92 22.12
CA TRP A 77 13.87 -14.49 23.22
C TRP A 77 14.71 -15.49 24.01
N ASN A 78 14.86 -15.26 25.32
CA ASN A 78 15.52 -16.21 26.21
C ASN A 78 14.47 -17.03 26.98
N GLU A 79 14.40 -18.33 26.67
CA GLU A 79 13.46 -19.27 27.30
C GLU A 79 13.68 -19.44 28.81
N THR A 80 14.91 -19.23 29.29
CA THR A 80 15.24 -19.44 30.71
C THR A 80 14.79 -18.25 31.57
N THR A 81 14.95 -17.03 31.07
CA THR A 81 14.56 -15.80 31.78
C THR A 81 13.15 -15.33 31.43
N GLN A 82 12.52 -15.93 30.40
CA GLN A 82 11.20 -15.55 29.88
C GLN A 82 11.13 -14.07 29.48
N MET A 83 12.23 -13.55 28.92
CA MET A 83 12.36 -12.15 28.50
C MET A 83 13.16 -12.03 27.20
N TYR A 84 12.93 -10.93 26.48
CA TYR A 84 13.76 -10.54 25.35
C TYR A 84 15.07 -9.87 25.83
N GLU A 85 16.17 -10.32 25.26
CA GLU A 85 17.50 -9.72 25.44
C GLU A 85 17.87 -8.89 24.21
N ASN A 86 18.71 -7.86 24.40
CA ASN A 86 19.18 -6.96 23.33
C ASN A 86 18.05 -6.18 22.62
N VAL A 87 17.05 -5.71 23.36
CA VAL A 87 15.96 -4.89 22.81
C VAL A 87 16.47 -3.51 22.39
N GLY A 88 16.48 -3.26 21.08
CA GLY A 88 16.81 -1.95 20.51
C GLY A 88 15.76 -0.88 20.80
N SER A 89 16.14 0.39 20.61
CA SER A 89 15.24 1.54 20.83
C SER A 89 14.19 1.73 19.72
N ASN A 90 14.44 1.20 18.53
CA ASN A 90 13.55 1.35 17.39
C ASN A 90 12.26 0.55 17.59
N LEU A 91 11.15 1.06 17.08
CA LEU A 91 9.83 0.46 17.28
C LEU A 91 9.75 -0.96 16.70
N GLY A 92 10.43 -1.24 15.59
CA GLY A 92 10.51 -2.57 15.00
C GLY A 92 11.23 -3.60 15.87
N CYS A 93 12.20 -3.17 16.68
CA CYS A 93 12.93 -4.04 17.61
C CYS A 93 12.16 -4.33 18.90
N GLN A 94 11.00 -3.71 19.12
CA GLN A 94 10.25 -3.94 20.34
C GLN A 94 9.47 -5.25 20.26
N PRO A 95 9.39 -6.01 21.37
CA PRO A 95 8.53 -7.17 21.43
C PRO A 95 7.06 -6.74 21.33
N MET A 96 6.26 -7.50 20.59
CA MET A 96 4.85 -7.19 20.42
C MET A 96 4.09 -7.40 21.75
N ALA A 97 3.49 -6.33 22.26
CA ALA A 97 2.58 -6.44 23.40
C ALA A 97 1.23 -6.99 22.96
N ASN A 98 0.68 -7.94 23.73
CA ASN A 98 -0.64 -8.55 23.50
C ASN A 98 -0.79 -9.20 22.11
N SER A 99 0.23 -9.93 21.65
CA SER A 99 0.09 -10.74 20.44
C SER A 99 -1.07 -11.75 20.59
N PRO A 100 -1.77 -12.09 19.49
CA PRO A 100 -2.78 -13.16 19.53
C PRO A 100 -2.17 -14.46 20.04
N ALA A 101 -2.93 -15.27 20.79
CA ALA A 101 -2.41 -16.49 21.41
C ALA A 101 -1.83 -17.51 20.42
N ASP A 102 -2.21 -17.42 19.14
CA ASP A 102 -1.72 -18.28 18.05
C ASP A 102 -0.33 -17.85 17.53
N VAL A 103 0.12 -16.64 17.85
CA VAL A 103 1.36 -16.02 17.37
C VAL A 103 2.24 -15.82 18.60
N GLY A 104 3.22 -16.70 18.79
CA GLY A 104 4.05 -16.77 19.99
C GLY A 104 4.95 -15.54 20.22
N HIS A 105 6.18 -15.77 20.66
CA HIS A 105 7.14 -14.68 20.86
C HIS A 105 7.54 -14.07 19.51
N ILE A 106 7.02 -12.89 19.20
CA ILE A 106 7.31 -12.15 17.97
C ILE A 106 7.59 -10.67 18.26
N THR A 107 8.47 -10.07 17.45
CA THR A 107 8.73 -8.63 17.44
C THR A 107 7.79 -7.89 16.50
N VAL A 108 7.73 -6.56 16.64
CA VAL A 108 6.94 -5.72 15.75
C VAL A 108 7.42 -5.81 14.30
N LYS A 109 8.74 -5.89 14.08
CA LYS A 109 9.34 -6.09 12.74
C LYS A 109 8.91 -7.42 12.14
N GLU A 110 9.13 -8.52 12.86
CA GLU A 110 8.80 -9.87 12.36
C GLU A 110 7.32 -9.99 12.02
N TYR A 111 6.43 -9.49 12.88
CA TYR A 111 5.00 -9.49 12.58
C TYR A 111 4.66 -8.69 11.32
N THR A 112 5.30 -7.53 11.15
CA THR A 112 5.09 -6.67 9.99
C THR A 112 5.54 -7.33 8.68
N GLU A 113 6.69 -8.01 8.73
CA GLU A 113 7.26 -8.69 7.56
C GLU A 113 6.49 -9.98 7.25
N GLU A 114 6.16 -10.80 8.25
CA GLU A 114 5.51 -12.10 8.07
C GLU A 114 4.02 -11.99 7.72
N TYR A 115 3.26 -11.16 8.43
CA TYR A 115 1.80 -11.06 8.24
C TYR A 115 1.41 -10.06 7.15
N PHE A 116 2.09 -8.92 7.08
CA PHE A 116 1.76 -7.88 6.08
C PHE A 116 2.65 -7.94 4.83
N GLY A 117 3.80 -8.63 4.86
CA GLY A 117 4.73 -8.70 3.72
C GLY A 117 5.41 -7.36 3.43
N MET A 118 5.58 -6.51 4.45
CA MET A 118 6.09 -5.14 4.31
C MET A 118 7.51 -5.03 4.86
N GLU A 119 8.45 -5.53 4.06
CA GLU A 119 9.89 -5.60 4.38
C GLU A 119 10.61 -4.25 4.23
N HIS A 120 11.56 -3.99 5.12
CA HIS A 120 12.39 -2.77 5.09
C HIS A 120 13.22 -2.66 3.80
N ASP A 121 13.79 -3.77 3.32
CA ASP A 121 14.62 -3.80 2.10
C ASP A 121 13.84 -3.42 0.83
N THR A 122 12.51 -3.56 0.85
CA THR A 122 11.67 -3.29 -0.33
C THR A 122 11.27 -1.83 -0.48
N ILE A 123 11.63 -0.96 0.48
CA ILE A 123 11.25 0.46 0.48
C ILE A 123 11.66 1.17 -0.80
N ALA A 124 12.92 1.03 -1.23
CA ALA A 124 13.43 1.71 -2.42
C ALA A 124 12.68 1.28 -3.70
N ARG A 125 12.44 -0.03 -3.83
CA ARG A 125 11.65 -0.59 -4.94
C ARG A 125 10.23 -0.04 -4.94
N ASN A 126 9.55 -0.11 -3.80
CA ASN A 126 8.15 0.32 -3.68
C ASN A 126 8.02 1.83 -3.91
N PHE A 127 8.97 2.63 -3.42
CA PHE A 127 9.05 4.06 -3.68
C PHE A 127 9.23 4.35 -5.18
N GLY A 128 10.13 3.63 -5.87
CA GLY A 128 10.30 3.71 -7.32
C GLY A 128 9.02 3.38 -8.09
N VAL A 129 8.29 2.33 -7.66
CA VAL A 129 6.99 1.97 -8.25
C VAL A 129 5.96 3.09 -8.05
N VAL A 130 5.91 3.74 -6.90
CA VAL A 130 5.02 4.89 -6.66
C VAL A 130 5.27 6.02 -7.66
N ILE A 131 6.54 6.34 -7.94
CA ILE A 131 6.92 7.33 -8.95
C ILE A 131 6.47 6.86 -10.34
N GLY A 132 6.71 5.58 -10.67
CA GLY A 132 6.25 4.97 -11.91
C GLY A 132 4.74 5.11 -12.12
N CYS A 133 3.93 4.78 -11.12
CA CYS A 133 2.47 4.94 -11.17
C CYS A 133 2.06 6.40 -11.35
N ILE A 134 2.74 7.36 -10.72
CA ILE A 134 2.49 8.80 -10.92
C ILE A 134 2.70 9.17 -12.39
N VAL A 135 3.82 8.76 -12.99
CA VAL A 135 4.13 9.04 -14.40
C VAL A 135 3.10 8.40 -15.32
N VAL A 136 2.72 7.15 -15.07
CA VAL A 136 1.69 6.43 -15.85
C VAL A 136 0.36 7.17 -15.81
N PHE A 137 -0.16 7.51 -14.62
CA PHE A 137 -1.44 8.24 -14.52
C PHE A 137 -1.38 9.62 -15.17
N ARG A 138 -0.23 10.28 -15.14
CA ARG A 138 -0.01 11.57 -15.83
C ARG A 138 -0.09 11.39 -17.34
N ILE A 139 0.59 10.40 -17.90
CA ILE A 139 0.55 10.09 -19.33
C ILE A 139 -0.87 9.75 -19.75
N LEU A 140 -1.57 8.87 -19.01
CA LEU A 140 -2.96 8.51 -19.30
C LEU A 140 -3.89 9.73 -19.24
N GLY A 141 -3.74 10.60 -18.25
CA GLY A 141 -4.49 11.85 -18.17
C GLY A 141 -4.24 12.78 -19.36
N LEU A 142 -2.99 12.90 -19.82
CA LEU A 142 -2.64 13.69 -21.01
C LEU A 142 -3.22 13.08 -22.29
N LEU A 143 -3.20 11.76 -22.42
CA LEU A 143 -3.81 11.05 -23.55
C LEU A 143 -5.34 11.25 -23.56
N ALA A 144 -5.99 11.16 -22.40
CA ALA A 144 -7.42 11.44 -22.27
C ALA A 144 -7.76 12.88 -22.71
N LEU A 145 -6.97 13.87 -22.28
CA LEU A 145 -7.11 15.26 -22.73
C LEU A 145 -6.90 15.44 -24.23
N ARG A 146 -6.03 14.63 -24.84
CA ARG A 146 -5.74 14.73 -26.27
C ARG A 146 -6.81 14.09 -27.14
N PHE A 147 -7.32 12.92 -26.75
CA PHE A 147 -8.14 12.07 -27.63
C PHE A 147 -9.60 11.94 -27.21
N VAL A 148 -9.91 12.09 -25.92
CA VAL A 148 -11.25 11.79 -25.37
C VAL A 148 -12.01 13.05 -24.99
N ASN A 149 -11.30 14.11 -24.60
CA ASN A 149 -11.80 15.37 -24.03
C ASN A 149 -13.27 15.73 -24.32
N HIS A 150 -14.17 15.19 -23.48
CA HIS A 150 -15.61 15.43 -23.51
C HIS A 150 -15.99 16.87 -23.08
N GLN A 151 -15.06 17.65 -22.53
CA GLN A 151 -15.33 19.01 -22.07
C GLN A 151 -15.35 20.04 -23.21
N LYS A 152 -14.73 19.74 -24.36
CA LYS A 152 -14.73 20.65 -25.52
C LYS A 152 -16.09 20.77 -26.21
N ASP A 153 -16.89 19.71 -26.22
CA ASP A 153 -18.16 19.68 -26.96
C ASP A 153 -19.31 20.44 -26.28
N LYS A 154 -19.21 20.75 -24.98
CA LYS A 154 -20.28 21.43 -24.23
C LYS A 154 -20.26 22.96 -24.36
N HIS A 155 -19.16 23.57 -24.81
CA HIS A 155 -19.02 25.03 -24.91
C HIS A 155 -19.46 25.62 -26.27
N PHE A 156 -19.87 24.79 -27.24
CA PHE A 156 -20.33 25.21 -28.57
C PHE A 156 -21.82 24.94 -28.83
N LYS A 157 -22.63 24.75 -27.78
CA LYS A 157 -24.09 24.68 -27.87
C LYS A 157 -24.76 25.65 -26.91
#